data_AF-A0A7T3DIG0-F1
#
_entry.id   AF-A0A7T3DIG0-F1
#
_cell.length_a   1.000
_cell.length_b   1.000
_cell.length_c   1.000
_cell.angle_alpha   90.00
_cell.angle_beta   90.00
_cell.angle_gamma   90.00
#
_symmetry.space_group_name_H-M   'P 1'
#
loop_
_entity.id
_entity.type
_entity.pdbx_description
1 polymer ?
#
loop_
_entity_poly.entity_id
_entity_poly.type
_entity_poly.pdbx_seq_one_letter_code
_entity_poly.pdbx_strand_id
1 'polypeptide(L)'
;MPDRAVSSRIAAAFVHCQLGEERNAISLATAAMANPALLPPEALVRATYVLALAHGRLGELDTALQLIEGKDHDFAQMAPGDSPWLPALITWARAQILWKVFLYKNHQDLWCGPPPDSGLVQLGAAAPDSAALQDLLGNVGRQLPAGLAWPYSELLRLSLKGLESGRREAAAVVRAIERIGIHYQAKNPPIAGWAWLSSALVHCSKRQYGQALQAAVLAKSTAQTYQLEGLHRNALVYEYHIQETQGDFAGALSTLKALNIMRLKSMAISPYLEKSRFTAMDEARLHDLEPAYVKRALQYIEDNLDKKLLVQSIADHCRVSRRTLEVSFRHSRSCSIGEYIRQSRIHLAAESLLTTDQSIGQISSRLGYSSLSTFSRDFSGHYGIPPSAWVRHHRLT
;
A
#
# COMPACT_ATOMS: atom_id res chain seq x y z
N MET A 1 33.12 12.70 10.89
CA MET A 1 31.91 11.97 11.30
C MET A 1 30.97 11.94 10.12
N PRO A 2 30.40 10.79 9.72
CA PRO A 2 29.39 10.77 8.67
C PRO A 2 28.26 11.69 9.09
N ASP A 3 27.97 12.67 8.25
CA ASP A 3 27.07 13.76 8.56
C ASP A 3 25.68 13.20 8.90
N ARG A 4 25.19 13.42 10.14
CA ARG A 4 23.86 12.97 10.58
C ARG A 4 22.78 13.41 9.59
N ALA A 5 22.97 14.55 8.94
CA ALA A 5 22.07 15.05 7.91
C ALA A 5 21.93 14.10 6.71
N VAL A 6 23.01 13.42 6.31
CA VAL A 6 22.99 12.48 5.17
C VAL A 6 22.24 11.19 5.51
N SER A 7 22.47 10.63 6.69
CA SER A 7 21.70 9.47 7.18
C SER A 7 20.21 9.80 7.33
N SER A 8 19.88 11.01 7.82
CA SER A 8 18.49 11.48 7.89
C SER A 8 17.85 11.66 6.52
N ARG A 9 18.58 12.13 5.51
CA ARG A 9 18.08 12.24 4.12
C ARG A 9 17.79 10.88 3.50
N ILE A 10 18.62 9.87 3.74
CA ILE A 10 18.40 8.50 3.22
C ILE A 10 17.19 7.86 3.90
N ALA A 11 17.03 8.06 5.22
CA ALA A 11 15.85 7.61 5.93
C ALA A 11 14.57 8.30 5.42
N ALA A 12 14.62 9.62 5.19
CA ALA A 12 13.51 10.36 4.58
C ALA A 12 13.21 9.86 3.16
N ALA A 13 14.23 9.64 2.33
CA ALA A 13 14.07 9.10 0.98
C ALA A 13 13.37 7.74 0.99
N PHE A 14 13.73 6.86 1.94
CA PHE A 14 13.03 5.59 2.13
C PHE A 14 11.56 5.78 2.49
N VAL A 15 11.26 6.69 3.43
CA VAL A 15 9.87 7.02 3.82
C VAL A 15 9.07 7.53 2.63
N HIS A 16 9.58 8.50 1.87
CA HIS A 16 8.95 9.00 0.65
C HIS A 16 8.73 7.90 -0.37
N CYS A 17 9.70 6.97 -0.53
CA CYS A 17 9.51 5.83 -1.40
C CYS A 17 8.36 4.93 -0.92
N GLN A 18 8.21 4.69 0.39
CA GLN A 18 7.09 3.90 0.94
C GLN A 18 5.74 4.60 0.75
N LEU A 19 5.70 5.92 0.84
CA LEU A 19 4.54 6.77 0.58
C LEU A 19 4.24 6.93 -0.93
N GLY A 20 4.91 6.20 -1.82
CA GLY A 20 4.63 6.30 -3.26
C GLY A 20 4.99 7.66 -3.88
N GLU A 21 5.92 8.38 -3.25
CA GLU A 21 6.50 9.64 -3.75
C GLU A 21 7.87 9.36 -4.37
N GLU A 22 7.90 8.53 -5.40
CA GLU A 22 9.15 8.02 -5.97
C GLU A 22 10.10 9.14 -6.42
N ARG A 23 9.58 10.25 -6.96
CA ARG A 23 10.41 11.39 -7.40
C ARG A 23 11.08 12.13 -6.25
N ASN A 24 10.40 12.28 -5.12
CA ASN A 24 10.98 12.87 -3.91
C ASN A 24 12.02 11.95 -3.30
N ALA A 25 11.74 10.65 -3.26
CA ALA A 25 12.70 9.64 -2.84
C ALA A 25 13.98 9.67 -3.69
N ILE A 26 13.85 9.76 -5.02
CA ILE A 26 14.98 9.90 -5.94
C ILE A 26 15.76 11.17 -5.63
N SER A 27 15.10 12.33 -5.59
CA SER A 27 15.77 13.61 -5.32
C SER A 27 16.58 13.58 -4.02
N LEU A 28 16.00 13.06 -2.93
CA LEU A 28 16.65 13.00 -1.62
C LEU A 28 17.81 11.99 -1.60
N ALA A 29 17.63 10.82 -2.21
CA ALA A 29 18.67 9.78 -2.26
C ALA A 29 19.83 10.19 -3.18
N THR A 30 19.57 10.80 -4.34
CA THR A 30 20.60 11.36 -5.22
C THR A 30 21.37 12.48 -4.52
N ALA A 31 20.69 13.38 -3.82
CA ALA A 31 21.34 14.44 -3.05
C ALA A 31 22.21 13.89 -1.91
N ALA A 32 21.76 12.81 -1.24
CA ALA A 32 22.57 12.10 -0.24
C ALA A 32 23.80 11.42 -0.85
N MET A 33 23.71 10.97 -2.12
CA MET A 33 24.78 10.33 -2.87
C MET A 33 25.67 11.29 -3.66
N ALA A 34 25.56 12.62 -3.46
CA ALA A 34 26.37 13.59 -4.19
C ALA A 34 27.89 13.40 -3.97
N ASN A 35 28.30 12.80 -2.85
CA ASN A 35 29.70 12.48 -2.59
C ASN A 35 29.86 11.06 -1.99
N PRO A 36 29.78 10.00 -2.82
CA PRO A 36 29.69 8.61 -2.36
C PRO A 36 30.88 8.13 -1.54
N ALA A 37 32.08 8.64 -1.83
CA ALA A 37 33.32 8.25 -1.15
C ALA A 37 33.37 8.63 0.34
N LEU A 38 32.50 9.55 0.76
CA LEU A 38 32.39 10.01 2.15
C LEU A 38 31.29 9.28 2.93
N LEU A 39 30.52 8.41 2.27
CA LEU A 39 29.43 7.68 2.89
C LEU A 39 29.92 6.39 3.55
N PRO A 40 29.38 6.04 4.72
CA PRO A 40 29.58 4.70 5.24
C PRO A 40 28.93 3.68 4.29
N PRO A 41 29.51 2.49 4.12
CA PRO A 41 29.00 1.47 3.20
C PRO A 41 27.50 1.16 3.37
N GLU A 42 26.99 1.15 4.61
CA GLU A 42 25.56 0.94 4.89
C GLU A 42 24.64 2.02 4.28
N ALA A 43 25.05 3.30 4.39
CA ALA A 43 24.29 4.41 3.82
C ALA A 43 24.26 4.32 2.29
N LEU A 44 25.39 3.91 1.68
CA LEU A 44 25.48 3.69 0.24
C LEU A 44 24.53 2.58 -0.22
N VAL A 45 24.47 1.45 0.50
CA VAL A 45 23.53 0.35 0.20
C VAL A 45 22.09 0.82 0.29
N ARG A 46 21.71 1.51 1.37
CA ARG A 46 20.33 1.99 1.56
C ARG A 46 19.91 3.01 0.51
N ALA A 47 20.80 3.94 0.15
CA ALA A 47 20.53 4.93 -0.89
C ALA A 47 20.38 4.27 -2.27
N THR A 48 21.26 3.32 -2.60
CA THR A 48 21.19 2.53 -3.84
C THR A 48 19.88 1.75 -3.92
N TYR A 49 19.50 1.08 -2.83
CA TYR A 49 18.23 0.36 -2.72
C TYR A 49 17.02 1.28 -2.97
N VAL A 50 16.98 2.44 -2.32
CA VAL A 50 15.88 3.41 -2.48
C VAL A 50 15.79 3.92 -3.91
N LEU A 51 16.92 4.30 -4.53
CA LEU A 51 16.95 4.77 -5.91
C LEU A 51 16.43 3.69 -6.86
N ALA A 52 16.98 2.48 -6.78
CA ALA A 52 16.58 1.38 -7.65
C ALA A 52 15.10 1.04 -7.50
N LEU A 53 14.59 1.01 -6.27
CA LEU A 53 13.18 0.74 -6.00
C LEU A 53 12.28 1.86 -6.56
N ALA A 54 12.66 3.13 -6.38
CA ALA A 54 11.88 4.27 -6.85
C ALA A 54 11.85 4.36 -8.38
N HIS A 55 12.99 4.25 -9.06
CA HIS A 55 13.07 4.16 -10.52
C HIS A 55 12.26 2.96 -11.03
N GLY A 56 12.40 1.79 -10.39
CA GLY A 56 11.65 0.59 -10.73
C GLY A 56 10.14 0.72 -10.53
N ARG A 57 9.67 1.57 -9.60
CA ARG A 57 8.25 1.90 -9.40
C ARG A 57 7.71 2.91 -10.41
N LEU A 58 8.56 3.81 -10.92
CA LEU A 58 8.21 4.72 -12.00
C LEU A 58 8.16 4.04 -13.39
N GLY A 59 8.69 2.82 -13.51
CA GLY A 59 8.77 2.10 -14.78
C GLY A 59 10.10 2.29 -15.52
N GLU A 60 11.03 3.04 -14.92
CA GLU A 60 12.38 3.31 -15.43
C GLU A 60 13.29 2.09 -15.14
N LEU A 61 12.92 0.93 -15.72
CA LEU A 61 13.45 -0.37 -15.33
C LEU A 61 14.93 -0.56 -15.71
N ASP A 62 15.38 -0.04 -16.85
CA ASP A 62 16.81 -0.07 -17.22
C ASP A 62 17.67 0.75 -16.25
N THR A 63 17.24 1.96 -15.90
CA THR A 63 17.92 2.81 -14.91
C THR A 63 17.98 2.11 -13.55
N ALA A 64 16.86 1.50 -13.13
CA ALA A 64 16.78 0.76 -11.90
C ALA A 64 17.75 -0.44 -11.86
N LEU A 65 17.90 -1.17 -12.98
CA LEU A 65 18.85 -2.28 -13.11
C LEU A 65 20.30 -1.79 -13.10
N GLN A 66 20.63 -0.74 -13.86
CA GLN A 66 21.98 -0.17 -13.89
C GLN A 66 22.49 0.25 -12.50
N LEU A 67 21.58 0.69 -11.62
CA LEU A 67 21.92 1.08 -10.25
C LEU A 67 22.35 -0.11 -9.36
N ILE A 68 21.91 -1.33 -9.66
CA ILE A 68 22.09 -2.51 -8.80
C ILE A 68 22.87 -3.66 -9.46
N GLU A 69 23.00 -3.67 -10.79
CA GLU A 69 23.76 -4.69 -11.50
C GLU A 69 25.23 -4.68 -11.09
N GLY A 70 25.77 -5.88 -10.81
CA GLY A 70 27.15 -6.07 -10.32
C GLY A 70 27.37 -5.70 -8.85
N LYS A 71 26.46 -4.97 -8.22
CA LYS A 71 26.60 -4.49 -6.84
C LYS A 71 26.33 -5.55 -5.75
N ASP A 72 25.64 -6.63 -6.10
CA ASP A 72 25.32 -7.73 -5.18
C ASP A 72 26.59 -8.30 -4.50
N HIS A 73 27.67 -8.46 -5.27
CA HIS A 73 28.94 -9.00 -4.77
C HIS A 73 29.79 -7.95 -4.05
N ASP A 74 29.78 -6.71 -4.52
CA ASP A 74 30.51 -5.58 -3.90
C ASP A 74 30.03 -5.35 -2.46
N PHE A 75 28.72 -5.40 -2.23
CA PHE A 75 28.14 -5.17 -0.90
C PHE A 75 28.17 -6.41 -0.01
N ALA A 76 28.22 -7.62 -0.58
CA ALA A 76 28.37 -8.87 0.19
C ALA A 76 29.74 -9.00 0.88
N GLN A 77 30.77 -8.28 0.40
CA GLN A 77 32.11 -8.25 0.99
C GLN A 77 32.24 -7.28 2.18
N MET A 78 31.18 -6.53 2.50
CA MET A 78 31.15 -5.65 3.68
C MET A 78 31.25 -6.47 4.97
N ALA A 79 32.00 -5.97 5.97
CA ALA A 79 32.27 -6.69 7.21
C ALA A 79 30.95 -7.15 7.90
N PRO A 80 30.83 -8.44 8.33
CA PRO A 80 29.58 -9.02 8.84
C PRO A 80 28.97 -8.36 10.09
N GLY A 81 29.73 -7.51 10.78
CA GLY A 81 29.43 -7.05 12.14
C GLY A 81 28.28 -6.04 12.27
N ASP A 82 27.99 -5.24 11.23
CA ASP A 82 27.13 -4.06 11.42
C ASP A 82 25.70 -4.21 10.86
N SER A 83 25.46 -5.04 9.84
CA SER A 83 24.10 -5.38 9.33
C SER A 83 24.11 -6.50 8.27
N PRO A 84 23.90 -7.78 8.65
CA PRO A 84 24.03 -8.94 7.74
C PRO A 84 22.97 -9.03 6.63
N TRP A 85 21.93 -8.21 6.67
CA TRP A 85 20.79 -8.23 5.73
C TRP A 85 20.90 -7.22 4.59
N LEU A 86 21.87 -6.30 4.63
CA LEU A 86 22.03 -5.24 3.63
C LEU A 86 22.28 -5.76 2.21
N PRO A 87 23.18 -6.74 1.96
CA PRO A 87 23.32 -7.32 0.63
C PRO A 87 22.03 -7.97 0.13
N ALA A 88 21.30 -8.60 1.05
CA ALA A 88 20.06 -9.28 0.74
C ALA A 88 18.94 -8.31 0.31
N LEU A 89 18.98 -7.03 0.74
CA LEU A 89 18.08 -5.99 0.23
C LEU A 89 18.35 -5.64 -1.23
N ILE A 90 19.61 -5.60 -1.66
CA ILE A 90 19.97 -5.31 -3.06
C ILE A 90 19.53 -6.48 -3.94
N THR A 91 19.82 -7.72 -3.52
CA THR A 91 19.33 -8.93 -4.18
C THR A 91 17.79 -8.91 -4.30
N TRP A 92 17.11 -8.44 -3.25
CA TRP A 92 15.65 -8.33 -3.25
C TRP A 92 15.13 -7.24 -4.19
N ALA A 93 15.71 -6.04 -4.19
CA ALA A 93 15.37 -4.99 -5.15
C ALA A 93 15.57 -5.48 -6.58
N ARG A 94 16.70 -6.17 -6.84
CA ARG A 94 16.98 -6.79 -8.13
C ARG A 94 15.91 -7.79 -8.54
N ALA A 95 15.51 -8.67 -7.63
CA ALA A 95 14.45 -9.64 -7.89
C ALA A 95 13.11 -8.94 -8.24
N GLN A 96 12.76 -7.86 -7.55
CA GLN A 96 11.54 -7.10 -7.85
C GLN A 96 11.58 -6.42 -9.22
N ILE A 97 12.72 -5.85 -9.60
CA ILE A 97 12.88 -5.18 -10.90
C ILE A 97 12.88 -6.20 -12.03
N LEU A 98 13.60 -7.31 -11.88
CA LEU A 98 13.60 -8.40 -12.87
C LEU A 98 12.25 -9.08 -13.00
N TRP A 99 11.50 -9.23 -11.90
CA TRP A 99 10.10 -9.68 -11.94
C TRP A 99 9.23 -8.75 -12.81
N LYS A 100 9.41 -7.43 -12.67
CA LYS A 100 8.69 -6.45 -13.50
C LYS A 100 9.08 -6.54 -14.97
N VAL A 101 10.36 -6.65 -15.27
CA VAL A 101 10.87 -6.85 -16.64
C VAL A 101 10.27 -8.13 -17.24
N PHE A 102 10.24 -9.23 -16.48
CA PHE A 102 9.64 -10.50 -16.89
C PHE A 102 8.16 -10.32 -17.25
N LEU A 103 7.37 -9.72 -16.35
CA LEU A 103 5.95 -9.46 -16.61
C LEU A 103 5.76 -8.57 -17.84
N TYR A 104 6.52 -7.48 -17.95
CA TYR A 104 6.38 -6.57 -19.09
C TYR A 104 6.76 -7.21 -20.43
N LYS A 105 7.77 -8.08 -20.50
CA LYS A 105 8.19 -8.67 -21.78
C LYS A 105 7.40 -9.93 -22.15
N ASN A 106 7.03 -10.75 -21.16
CA ASN A 106 6.41 -12.06 -21.40
C ASN A 106 4.89 -12.07 -21.18
N HIS A 107 4.35 -11.09 -20.45
CA HIS A 107 2.94 -10.99 -20.07
C HIS A 107 2.44 -9.54 -20.15
N GLN A 108 2.65 -8.86 -21.28
CA GLN A 108 2.27 -7.45 -21.49
C GLN A 108 0.80 -7.16 -21.14
N ASP A 109 -0.08 -8.10 -21.42
CA ASP A 109 -1.52 -8.03 -21.13
C ASP A 109 -1.84 -8.02 -19.63
N LEU A 110 -0.92 -8.47 -18.79
CA LEU A 110 -1.03 -8.50 -17.34
C LEU A 110 -0.27 -7.36 -16.66
N TRP A 111 0.57 -6.63 -17.40
CA TRP A 111 1.42 -5.59 -16.85
C TRP A 111 0.60 -4.39 -16.39
N CYS A 112 0.77 -4.03 -15.12
CA CYS A 112 0.04 -2.97 -14.44
C CYS A 112 0.96 -1.75 -14.17
N GLY A 113 1.73 -1.32 -15.16
CA GLY A 113 2.57 -0.13 -15.08
C GLY A 113 1.96 1.09 -15.81
N PRO A 114 2.63 2.25 -15.78
CA PRO A 114 2.14 3.43 -16.48
C PRO A 114 1.94 3.13 -17.97
N PRO A 115 0.96 3.77 -18.63
CA PRO A 115 0.62 3.49 -20.02
C PRO A 115 1.85 3.61 -20.93
N PRO A 116 1.94 2.80 -22.01
CA PRO A 116 3.08 2.76 -22.92
C PRO A 116 3.51 4.14 -23.44
N ASP A 117 2.56 5.06 -23.60
CA ASP A 117 2.78 6.40 -24.15
C ASP A 117 3.25 7.43 -23.11
N SER A 118 3.51 7.02 -21.87
CA SER A 118 4.03 7.91 -20.82
C SER A 118 5.51 8.27 -21.01
N GLY A 119 6.22 7.62 -21.93
CA GLY A 119 7.67 7.75 -22.11
C GLY A 119 8.50 7.21 -20.93
N LEU A 120 7.86 6.64 -19.91
CA LEU A 120 8.49 6.15 -18.68
C LEU A 120 8.97 4.70 -18.75
N VAL A 121 8.49 3.92 -19.73
CA VAL A 121 8.91 2.52 -19.89
C VAL A 121 10.04 2.44 -20.91
N GLN A 122 11.27 2.68 -20.45
CA GLN A 122 12.48 2.37 -21.21
C GLN A 122 12.90 0.94 -20.87
N LEU A 123 12.99 0.07 -21.89
CA LEU A 123 13.31 -1.34 -21.69
C LEU A 123 14.20 -1.94 -22.79
N GLY A 124 15.50 -1.71 -22.64
CA GLY A 124 16.58 -2.34 -23.37
C GLY A 124 17.08 -3.65 -22.73
N ALA A 125 16.80 -3.88 -21.44
CA ALA A 125 17.16 -5.13 -20.78
C ALA A 125 16.42 -6.36 -21.36
N ALA A 126 17.13 -7.49 -21.46
CA ALA A 126 16.54 -8.77 -21.82
C ALA A 126 15.67 -9.31 -20.67
N ALA A 127 14.57 -9.99 -21.02
CA ALA A 127 13.76 -10.67 -20.02
C ALA A 127 14.56 -11.81 -19.38
N PRO A 128 14.59 -11.93 -18.04
CA PRO A 128 15.18 -13.09 -17.41
C PRO A 128 14.38 -14.33 -17.79
N ASP A 129 15.06 -15.47 -17.97
CA ASP A 129 14.36 -16.74 -18.00
C ASP A 129 13.79 -17.08 -16.61
N SER A 130 12.79 -17.95 -16.60
CA SER A 130 12.05 -18.26 -15.38
C SER A 130 12.87 -19.05 -14.37
N ALA A 131 13.85 -19.84 -14.81
CA ALA A 131 14.73 -20.59 -13.93
C ALA A 131 15.66 -19.65 -13.16
N ALA A 132 16.27 -18.69 -13.85
CA ALA A 132 17.10 -17.64 -13.27
C ALA A 132 16.31 -16.79 -12.27
N LEU A 133 15.07 -16.44 -12.59
CA LEU A 133 14.19 -15.70 -11.68
C LEU A 133 13.80 -16.53 -10.46
N GLN A 134 13.53 -17.82 -10.64
CA GLN A 134 13.21 -18.74 -9.55
C GLN A 134 14.39 -18.95 -8.59
N ASP A 135 15.60 -19.07 -9.13
CA ASP A 135 16.84 -19.20 -8.36
C ASP A 135 17.14 -17.93 -7.58
N LEU A 136 16.99 -16.76 -8.21
CA LEU A 136 17.16 -15.47 -7.56
C LEU A 136 16.19 -15.30 -6.38
N LEU A 137 14.91 -15.60 -6.58
CA LEU A 137 13.90 -15.55 -5.52
C LEU A 137 14.17 -16.57 -4.40
N GLY A 138 14.72 -17.75 -4.75
CA GLY A 138 15.16 -18.75 -3.78
C GLY A 138 16.35 -18.26 -2.93
N ASN A 139 17.31 -17.56 -3.56
CA ASN A 139 18.44 -16.95 -2.87
C ASN A 139 17.99 -15.86 -1.88
N VAL A 140 17.09 -14.97 -2.32
CA VAL A 140 16.49 -13.93 -1.47
C VAL A 140 15.87 -14.54 -0.20
N GLY A 141 15.09 -15.62 -0.36
CA GLY A 141 14.47 -16.32 0.76
C GLY A 141 15.50 -16.87 1.76
N ARG A 142 16.63 -17.41 1.29
CA ARG A 142 17.69 -17.92 2.18
C ARG A 142 18.46 -16.84 2.93
N GLN A 143 18.56 -15.64 2.35
CA GLN A 143 19.41 -14.56 2.87
C GLN A 143 18.67 -13.59 3.79
N LEU A 144 17.36 -13.39 3.62
CA LEU A 144 16.59 -12.43 4.43
C LEU A 144 16.04 -13.06 5.72
N PRO A 145 16.07 -12.32 6.85
CA PRO A 145 15.45 -12.78 8.09
C PRO A 145 13.97 -13.13 7.91
N ALA A 146 13.48 -14.11 8.68
CA ALA A 146 12.13 -14.67 8.57
C ALA A 146 10.97 -13.66 8.68
N GLY A 147 11.23 -12.41 9.11
CA GLY A 147 10.24 -11.32 9.19
C GLY A 147 10.27 -10.27 8.07
N LEU A 148 11.32 -10.21 7.23
CA LEU A 148 11.53 -9.09 6.31
C LEU A 148 11.19 -9.38 4.84
N ALA A 149 11.28 -10.63 4.38
CA ALA A 149 11.03 -10.92 2.97
C ALA A 149 10.68 -12.36 2.59
N TRP A 150 10.82 -13.34 3.48
CA TRP A 150 10.49 -14.74 3.16
C TRP A 150 9.10 -14.91 2.51
N PRO A 151 8.03 -14.29 3.03
CA PRO A 151 6.70 -14.47 2.46
C PRO A 151 6.55 -13.81 1.09
N TYR A 152 7.25 -12.69 0.84
CA TYR A 152 7.17 -11.98 -0.43
C TYR A 152 7.91 -12.70 -1.55
N SER A 153 9.12 -13.20 -1.29
CA SER A 153 9.85 -13.99 -2.28
C SER A 153 9.06 -15.26 -2.65
N GLU A 154 8.43 -15.91 -1.66
CA GLU A 154 7.59 -17.08 -1.92
C GLU A 154 6.33 -16.75 -2.72
N LEU A 155 5.67 -15.62 -2.44
CA LEU A 155 4.54 -15.15 -3.24
C LEU A 155 4.92 -14.94 -4.71
N LEU A 156 6.08 -14.34 -4.99
CA LEU A 156 6.57 -14.18 -6.36
C LEU A 156 6.91 -15.52 -7.03
N ARG A 157 7.50 -16.48 -6.30
CA ARG A 157 7.78 -17.83 -6.82
C ARG A 157 6.49 -18.59 -7.16
N LEU A 158 5.50 -18.54 -6.27
CA LEU A 158 4.19 -19.11 -6.53
C LEU A 158 3.52 -18.41 -7.71
N SER A 159 3.60 -17.08 -7.79
CA SER A 159 3.05 -16.32 -8.92
C SER A 159 3.69 -16.75 -10.24
N LEU A 160 5.02 -16.86 -10.30
CA LEU A 160 5.75 -17.35 -11.48
C LEU A 160 5.24 -18.73 -11.91
N LYS A 161 5.19 -19.68 -10.97
CA LYS A 161 4.66 -21.03 -11.22
C LYS A 161 3.20 -20.99 -11.71
N GLY A 162 2.37 -20.11 -11.16
CA GLY A 162 0.98 -19.93 -11.57
C GLY A 162 0.84 -19.41 -13.00
N LEU A 163 1.69 -18.47 -13.39
CA LEU A 163 1.72 -17.90 -14.74
C LEU A 163 2.09 -18.96 -15.79
N GLU A 164 3.12 -19.76 -15.52
CA GLU A 164 3.65 -20.75 -16.47
C GLU A 164 2.85 -22.05 -16.53
N SER A 165 2.12 -22.38 -15.47
CA SER A 165 1.41 -23.66 -15.37
C SER A 165 0.08 -23.68 -16.14
N GLY A 166 -0.39 -24.90 -16.44
CA GLY A 166 -1.73 -25.12 -17.00
C GLY A 166 -2.84 -24.74 -16.00
N ARG A 167 -4.07 -24.55 -16.50
CA ARG A 167 -5.21 -24.05 -15.68
C ARG A 167 -5.45 -24.83 -14.37
N ARG A 168 -5.31 -26.16 -14.37
CA ARG A 168 -5.55 -27.00 -13.19
C ARG A 168 -4.50 -26.77 -12.10
N GLU A 169 -3.23 -26.68 -12.50
CA GLU A 169 -2.10 -26.44 -11.60
C GLU A 169 -2.11 -25.00 -11.08
N ALA A 170 -2.40 -24.03 -11.94
CA ALA A 170 -2.56 -22.63 -11.57
C ALA A 170 -3.64 -22.45 -10.49
N ALA A 171 -4.74 -23.20 -10.56
CA ALA A 171 -5.77 -23.17 -9.50
C ALA A 171 -5.26 -23.70 -8.16
N ALA A 172 -4.36 -24.69 -8.14
CA ALA A 172 -3.74 -25.17 -6.91
C ALA A 172 -2.75 -24.15 -6.34
N VAL A 173 -1.99 -23.48 -7.22
CA VAL A 173 -1.09 -22.39 -6.86
C VAL A 173 -1.86 -21.22 -6.25
N VAL A 174 -2.96 -20.79 -6.87
CA VAL A 174 -3.85 -19.75 -6.34
C VAL A 174 -4.33 -20.11 -4.94
N ARG A 175 -4.83 -21.34 -4.73
CA ARG A 175 -5.25 -21.78 -3.38
C ARG A 175 -4.10 -21.76 -2.37
N ALA A 176 -2.85 -21.95 -2.79
CA ALA A 176 -1.69 -21.80 -1.90
C ALA A 176 -1.45 -20.32 -1.56
N ILE A 177 -1.48 -19.44 -2.55
CA ILE A 177 -1.35 -17.98 -2.38
C ILE A 177 -2.44 -17.44 -1.46
N GLU A 178 -3.70 -17.81 -1.68
CA GLU A 178 -4.83 -17.32 -0.88
C GLU A 178 -4.78 -17.82 0.56
N ARG A 179 -4.28 -19.04 0.80
CA ARG A 179 -4.02 -19.53 2.16
C ARG A 179 -2.97 -18.68 2.89
N ILE A 180 -1.93 -18.21 2.18
CA ILE A 180 -0.98 -17.24 2.73
C ILE A 180 -1.71 -15.94 3.05
N GLY A 181 -2.54 -15.43 2.13
CA GLY A 181 -3.37 -14.24 2.34
C GLY A 181 -4.20 -14.31 3.62
N ILE A 182 -4.98 -15.38 3.77
CA ILE A 182 -5.83 -15.63 4.94
C ILE A 182 -5.00 -15.74 6.22
N HIS A 183 -3.89 -16.48 6.18
CA HIS A 183 -3.03 -16.69 7.35
C HIS A 183 -2.43 -15.38 7.88
N TYR A 184 -2.05 -14.49 6.96
CA TYR A 184 -1.39 -13.23 7.30
C TYR A 184 -2.34 -12.05 7.43
N GLN A 185 -3.64 -12.19 7.14
CA GLN A 185 -4.60 -11.09 7.16
C GLN A 185 -4.58 -10.26 8.46
N ALA A 186 -4.47 -10.94 9.62
CA ALA A 186 -4.38 -10.29 10.93
C ALA A 186 -2.95 -10.18 11.48
N LYS A 187 -2.00 -10.95 10.92
CA LYS A 187 -0.62 -11.01 11.43
C LYS A 187 0.32 -10.03 10.74
N ASN A 188 0.17 -9.90 9.42
CA ASN A 188 0.94 -9.03 8.57
C ASN A 188 0.08 -8.64 7.34
N PRO A 189 -0.78 -7.62 7.50
CA PRO A 189 -1.69 -7.18 6.44
C PRO A 189 -1.01 -6.81 5.12
N PRO A 190 0.20 -6.22 5.10
CA PRO A 190 0.96 -6.07 3.87
C PRO A 190 1.17 -7.38 3.10
N ILE A 191 1.60 -8.46 3.76
CA ILE A 191 1.77 -9.77 3.10
C ILE A 191 0.42 -10.26 2.56
N ALA A 192 -0.65 -10.11 3.35
CA ALA A 192 -1.97 -10.57 2.94
C ALA A 192 -2.46 -9.87 1.68
N GLY A 193 -2.33 -8.55 1.62
CA GLY A 193 -2.77 -7.79 0.47
C GLY A 193 -1.95 -8.05 -0.81
N TRP A 194 -0.63 -8.28 -0.67
CA TRP A 194 0.18 -8.74 -1.80
C TRP A 194 -0.15 -10.17 -2.25
N ALA A 195 -0.54 -11.07 -1.33
CA ALA A 195 -1.04 -12.38 -1.68
C ALA A 195 -2.34 -12.28 -2.50
N TRP A 196 -3.26 -11.38 -2.12
CA TRP A 196 -4.47 -11.12 -2.89
C TRP A 196 -4.15 -10.59 -4.30
N LEU A 197 -3.18 -9.67 -4.45
CA LEU A 197 -2.72 -9.24 -5.78
C LEU A 197 -2.08 -10.36 -6.60
N SER A 198 -1.25 -11.20 -5.98
CA SER A 198 -0.67 -12.36 -6.65
C SER A 198 -1.74 -13.34 -7.14
N SER A 199 -2.78 -13.58 -6.35
CA SER A 199 -3.94 -14.37 -6.78
C SER A 199 -4.65 -13.71 -7.96
N ALA A 200 -4.90 -12.40 -7.90
CA ALA A 200 -5.52 -11.64 -8.98
C ALA A 200 -4.74 -11.76 -10.29
N LEU A 201 -3.42 -11.59 -10.24
CA LEU A 201 -2.52 -11.74 -11.39
C LEU A 201 -2.63 -13.13 -12.03
N VAL A 202 -2.56 -14.20 -11.22
CA VAL A 202 -2.64 -15.57 -11.75
C VAL A 202 -4.03 -15.83 -12.34
N HIS A 203 -5.10 -15.39 -11.70
CA HIS A 203 -6.46 -15.49 -12.25
C HIS A 203 -6.61 -14.74 -13.58
N CYS A 204 -6.08 -13.51 -13.70
CA CYS A 204 -6.07 -12.76 -14.95
C CYS A 204 -5.37 -13.54 -16.06
N SER A 205 -4.20 -14.12 -15.79
CA SER A 205 -3.45 -14.92 -16.78
C SER A 205 -4.24 -16.13 -17.31
N LYS A 206 -5.20 -16.64 -16.52
CA LYS A 206 -6.07 -17.75 -16.90
C LYS A 206 -7.45 -17.30 -17.39
N ARG A 207 -7.64 -15.99 -17.63
CA ARG A 207 -8.89 -15.34 -18.06
C ARG A 207 -10.06 -15.55 -17.08
N GLN A 208 -9.74 -15.66 -15.79
CA GLN A 208 -10.69 -15.82 -14.69
C GLN A 208 -11.00 -14.45 -14.07
N TYR A 209 -11.51 -13.53 -14.89
CA TYR A 209 -11.61 -12.10 -14.55
C TYR A 209 -12.53 -11.82 -13.35
N GLY A 210 -13.58 -12.62 -13.14
CA GLY A 210 -14.45 -12.48 -11.97
C GLY A 210 -13.71 -12.76 -10.66
N GLN A 211 -12.93 -13.85 -10.61
CA GLN A 211 -12.10 -14.17 -9.46
C GLN A 211 -10.95 -13.17 -9.30
N ALA A 212 -10.35 -12.75 -10.42
CA ALA A 212 -9.29 -11.75 -10.40
C ALA A 212 -9.76 -10.42 -9.80
N LEU A 213 -10.96 -9.96 -10.19
CA LEU A 213 -11.56 -8.73 -9.67
C LEU A 213 -11.83 -8.84 -8.17
N GLN A 214 -12.36 -9.98 -7.69
CA GLN A 214 -12.57 -10.22 -6.26
C GLN A 214 -11.27 -10.13 -5.47
N ALA A 215 -10.21 -10.77 -5.97
CA ALA A 215 -8.89 -10.73 -5.34
C ALA A 215 -8.28 -9.31 -5.36
N ALA A 216 -8.42 -8.56 -6.46
CA ALA A 216 -7.98 -7.18 -6.55
C ALA A 216 -8.73 -6.26 -5.56
N VAL A 217 -10.04 -6.46 -5.38
CA VAL A 217 -10.85 -5.71 -4.39
C VAL A 217 -10.41 -6.02 -2.95
N LEU A 218 -10.09 -7.28 -2.64
CA LEU A 218 -9.55 -7.66 -1.33
C LEU A 218 -8.18 -7.01 -1.06
N ALA A 219 -7.30 -7.00 -2.06
CA ALA A 219 -6.02 -6.30 -1.98
C ALA A 219 -6.23 -4.80 -1.75
N LYS A 220 -7.13 -4.17 -2.52
CA LYS A 220 -7.47 -2.75 -2.41
C LYS A 220 -7.98 -2.39 -1.02
N SER A 221 -8.94 -3.17 -0.49
CA SER A 221 -9.51 -2.99 0.84
C SER A 221 -8.45 -3.13 1.94
N THR A 222 -7.59 -4.15 1.82
CA THR A 222 -6.44 -4.32 2.73
C THR A 222 -5.53 -3.10 2.67
N ALA A 223 -5.20 -2.63 1.47
CA ALA A 223 -4.33 -1.48 1.29
C ALA A 223 -4.91 -0.20 1.91
N GLN A 224 -6.21 0.04 1.78
CA GLN A 224 -6.85 1.22 2.37
C GLN A 224 -6.91 1.16 3.89
N THR A 225 -7.28 0.00 4.43
CA THR A 225 -7.38 -0.22 5.88
C THR A 225 -6.05 0.07 6.58
N TYR A 226 -4.94 -0.29 5.94
CA TYR A 226 -3.60 -0.17 6.51
C TYR A 226 -2.74 0.92 5.83
N GLN A 227 -3.35 1.81 5.05
CA GLN A 227 -2.69 2.95 4.38
C GLN A 227 -1.46 2.53 3.53
N LEU A 228 -1.53 1.39 2.83
CA LEU A 228 -0.46 0.84 2.01
C LEU A 228 -0.54 1.38 0.58
N GLU A 229 -0.01 2.59 0.35
CA GLU A 229 -0.21 3.31 -0.91
C GLU A 229 0.28 2.57 -2.16
N GLY A 230 1.48 1.98 -2.12
CA GLY A 230 2.02 1.22 -3.26
C GLY A 230 1.16 0.01 -3.62
N LEU A 231 0.60 -0.65 -2.62
CA LEU A 231 -0.32 -1.77 -2.81
C LEU A 231 -1.67 -1.30 -3.35
N HIS A 232 -2.17 -0.18 -2.82
CA HIS A 232 -3.43 0.42 -3.26
C HIS A 232 -3.36 0.84 -4.73
N ARG A 233 -2.27 1.49 -5.14
CA ARG A 233 -2.01 1.87 -6.53
C ARG A 233 -2.06 0.65 -7.46
N ASN A 234 -1.32 -0.41 -7.13
CA ASN A 234 -1.32 -1.62 -7.95
C ASN A 234 -2.70 -2.28 -8.03
N ALA A 235 -3.42 -2.39 -6.91
CA ALA A 235 -4.77 -2.96 -6.88
C ALA A 235 -5.75 -2.20 -7.79
N LEU A 236 -5.69 -0.86 -7.78
CA LEU A 236 -6.49 -0.04 -8.67
C LEU A 236 -6.11 -0.23 -10.14
N VAL A 237 -4.83 -0.39 -10.49
CA VAL A 237 -4.45 -0.66 -11.88
C VAL A 237 -4.99 -2.02 -12.36
N TYR A 238 -4.89 -3.07 -11.55
CA TYR A 238 -5.49 -4.38 -11.88
C TYR A 238 -7.02 -4.28 -12.04
N GLU A 239 -7.70 -3.61 -11.11
CA GLU A 239 -9.14 -3.41 -11.17
C GLU A 239 -9.56 -2.66 -12.44
N TYR A 240 -8.84 -1.59 -12.81
CA TYR A 240 -9.06 -0.85 -14.05
C TYR A 240 -8.96 -1.76 -15.27
N HIS A 241 -7.85 -2.49 -15.42
CA HIS A 241 -7.63 -3.34 -16.58
C HIS A 241 -8.65 -4.48 -16.67
N ILE A 242 -9.02 -5.08 -15.54
CA ILE A 242 -10.04 -6.14 -15.52
C ILE A 242 -11.40 -5.60 -15.95
N GLN A 243 -11.81 -4.44 -15.40
CA GLN A 243 -13.07 -3.79 -15.74
C GLN A 243 -13.13 -3.38 -17.20
N GLU A 244 -12.06 -2.78 -17.73
CA GLU A 244 -11.93 -2.41 -19.13
C GLU A 244 -12.02 -3.65 -20.04
N THR A 245 -11.31 -4.72 -19.70
CA THR A 245 -11.33 -5.99 -20.46
C THR A 245 -12.72 -6.64 -20.44
N GLN A 246 -13.48 -6.48 -19.35
CA GLN A 246 -14.85 -6.97 -19.23
C GLN A 246 -15.89 -6.04 -19.90
N GLY A 247 -15.49 -4.87 -20.40
CA GLY A 247 -16.40 -3.87 -20.97
C GLY A 247 -17.18 -3.05 -19.93
N ASP A 248 -16.79 -3.08 -18.65
CA ASP A 248 -17.34 -2.22 -17.60
C ASP A 248 -16.67 -0.84 -17.61
N PHE A 249 -17.02 -0.03 -18.60
CA PHE A 249 -16.46 1.32 -18.76
C PHE A 249 -16.76 2.25 -17.58
N ALA A 250 -17.90 2.07 -16.91
CA ALA A 250 -18.27 2.87 -15.75
C ALA A 250 -17.36 2.55 -14.55
N GLY A 251 -17.11 1.26 -14.31
CA GLY A 251 -16.13 0.80 -13.33
C GLY A 251 -14.73 1.29 -13.66
N ALA A 252 -14.27 1.06 -14.90
CA ALA A 252 -12.94 1.47 -15.34
C ALA A 252 -12.71 2.99 -15.16
N LEU A 253 -13.67 3.83 -15.58
CA LEU A 253 -13.59 5.28 -15.40
C LEU A 253 -13.54 5.68 -13.92
N SER A 254 -14.30 5.02 -13.06
CA SER A 254 -14.27 5.21 -11.61
C SER A 254 -12.88 4.91 -11.04
N THR A 255 -12.30 3.77 -11.42
CA THR A 255 -10.98 3.33 -10.98
C THR A 255 -9.88 4.26 -11.50
N LEU A 256 -9.98 4.73 -12.74
CA LEU A 256 -9.06 5.72 -13.30
C LEU A 256 -9.09 7.05 -12.55
N LYS A 257 -10.26 7.50 -12.09
CA LYS A 257 -10.37 8.70 -11.23
C LYS A 257 -9.65 8.49 -9.91
N ALA A 258 -9.80 7.33 -9.27
CA ALA A 258 -9.11 7.00 -8.03
C ALA A 258 -7.58 6.99 -8.22
N LEU A 259 -7.08 6.40 -9.32
CA LEU A 259 -5.67 6.44 -9.69
C LEU A 259 -5.16 7.88 -9.88
N ASN A 260 -5.93 8.74 -10.55
CA ASN A 260 -5.55 10.12 -10.74
C ASN A 260 -5.50 10.90 -9.41
N ILE A 261 -6.45 10.65 -8.50
CA ILE A 261 -6.42 11.24 -7.14
C ILE A 261 -5.16 10.80 -6.40
N MET A 262 -4.81 9.51 -6.44
CA MET A 262 -3.56 9.04 -5.83
C MET A 262 -2.32 9.70 -6.42
N ARG A 263 -2.28 9.88 -7.76
CA ARG A 263 -1.19 10.58 -8.44
C ARG A 263 -1.10 12.05 -8.02
N LEU A 264 -2.24 12.73 -7.89
CA LEU A 264 -2.27 14.12 -7.43
C LEU A 264 -1.83 14.23 -5.95
N LYS A 265 -2.22 13.28 -5.10
CA LYS A 265 -1.72 13.19 -3.71
C LYS A 265 -0.19 13.08 -3.68
N SER A 266 0.41 12.19 -4.47
CA SER A 266 1.87 12.03 -4.49
C SER A 266 2.61 13.22 -5.13
N MET A 267 1.94 13.98 -6.01
CA MET A 267 2.50 15.20 -6.61
C MET A 267 2.40 16.44 -5.71
N ALA A 268 1.40 16.51 -4.82
CA ALA A 268 1.20 17.65 -3.92
C ALA A 268 2.30 17.77 -2.83
N ILE A 269 3.20 16.80 -2.73
CA ILE A 269 4.21 16.67 -1.67
C ILE A 269 5.60 17.22 -2.10
N SER A 270 5.67 18.18 -3.03
CA SER A 270 6.93 18.80 -3.50
C SER A 270 6.90 20.34 -3.35
N PRO A 271 8.00 21.09 -3.10
CA PRO A 271 9.21 20.87 -2.29
C PRO A 271 9.17 21.71 -0.98
N TYR A 272 8.02 21.76 -0.30
CA TYR A 272 7.74 22.70 0.79
C TYR A 272 7.88 22.14 2.22
N LEU A 273 8.45 20.95 2.41
CA LEU A 273 8.56 20.33 3.74
C LEU A 273 9.86 20.69 4.47
N GLU A 274 10.19 21.99 4.52
CA GLU A 274 10.80 22.56 5.72
C GLU A 274 9.70 23.26 6.53
N LYS A 275 9.55 22.81 7.77
CA LYS A 275 8.73 23.37 8.86
C LYS A 275 7.22 23.10 8.79
N SER A 276 6.84 22.05 9.52
CA SER A 276 5.88 22.14 10.63
C SER A 276 4.63 22.97 10.35
N ARG A 277 3.58 22.37 9.74
CA ARG A 277 2.15 22.80 9.88
C ARG A 277 1.10 21.95 9.13
N PHE A 278 1.46 20.81 8.53
CA PHE A 278 0.59 20.09 7.58
C PHE A 278 -0.13 18.87 8.20
N THR A 279 -1.09 19.11 9.07
CA THR A 279 -2.13 18.10 9.40
C THR A 279 -3.54 18.61 9.08
N ALA A 280 -3.79 19.92 9.05
CA ALA A 280 -5.13 20.49 8.87
C ALA A 280 -5.48 20.92 7.43
N MET A 281 -4.49 21.09 6.54
CA MET A 281 -4.70 21.73 5.22
C MET A 281 -4.89 20.73 4.06
N ASP A 282 -4.53 19.46 4.25
CA ASP A 282 -4.61 18.41 3.22
C ASP A 282 -5.96 17.68 3.18
N GLU A 283 -6.63 17.53 4.34
CA GLU A 283 -8.03 17.10 4.37
C GLU A 283 -8.92 18.09 3.60
N ALA A 284 -8.67 19.39 3.74
CA ALA A 284 -9.41 20.45 3.07
C ALA A 284 -9.32 20.39 1.53
N ARG A 285 -8.16 20.01 0.97
CA ARG A 285 -7.96 19.91 -0.49
C ARG A 285 -8.52 18.62 -1.10
N LEU A 286 -8.54 17.52 -0.34
CA LEU A 286 -9.24 16.29 -0.74
C LEU A 286 -10.75 16.45 -0.65
N HIS A 287 -11.21 17.19 0.35
CA HIS A 287 -12.57 17.66 0.45
C HIS A 287 -12.95 18.44 -0.81
N ASP A 288 -12.06 19.22 -1.43
CA ASP A 288 -12.37 20.02 -2.64
C ASP A 288 -12.81 19.23 -3.88
N LEU A 289 -12.34 17.99 -4.07
CA LEU A 289 -12.63 17.16 -5.25
C LEU A 289 -13.88 16.26 -5.09
N GLU A 290 -14.42 16.14 -3.88
CA GLU A 290 -15.62 15.34 -3.63
C GLU A 290 -16.88 16.07 -4.13
N PRO A 291 -17.94 15.35 -4.55
CA PRO A 291 -19.21 16.00 -4.82
C PRO A 291 -19.67 16.77 -3.57
N ALA A 292 -20.16 18.01 -3.75
CA ALA A 292 -20.52 18.89 -2.63
C ALA A 292 -21.54 18.29 -1.64
N TYR A 293 -22.33 17.29 -2.06
CA TYR A 293 -23.23 16.55 -1.16
C TYR A 293 -22.52 15.47 -0.33
N VAL A 294 -21.40 14.90 -0.79
CA VAL A 294 -20.58 13.98 0.02
C VAL A 294 -19.86 14.75 1.11
N LYS A 295 -19.28 15.91 0.78
CA LYS A 295 -18.70 16.87 1.75
C LYS A 295 -19.67 17.22 2.87
N ARG A 296 -20.89 17.62 2.50
CA ARG A 296 -21.97 17.91 3.48
C ARG A 296 -22.33 16.69 4.33
N ALA A 297 -22.31 15.49 3.76
CA ALA A 297 -22.58 14.27 4.50
C ALA A 297 -21.51 14.01 5.57
N LEU A 298 -20.24 14.23 5.23
CA LEU A 298 -19.10 14.02 6.12
C LEU A 298 -19.11 15.00 7.29
N GLN A 299 -19.24 16.29 6.99
CA GLN A 299 -19.37 17.33 8.02
C GLN A 299 -20.55 17.01 8.94
N TYR A 300 -21.70 16.66 8.37
CA TYR A 300 -22.88 16.31 9.16
C TYR A 300 -22.66 15.08 10.05
N ILE A 301 -21.91 14.09 9.58
CA ILE A 301 -21.56 12.91 10.38
C ILE A 301 -20.65 13.31 11.56
N GLU A 302 -19.59 14.06 11.28
CA GLU A 302 -18.59 14.48 12.27
C GLU A 302 -19.21 15.35 13.37
N ASP A 303 -20.08 16.30 13.00
CA ASP A 303 -20.78 17.19 13.92
C ASP A 303 -21.83 16.47 14.80
N ASN A 304 -22.14 15.19 14.52
CA ASN A 304 -23.24 14.47 15.15
C ASN A 304 -22.86 13.02 15.55
N LEU A 305 -21.56 12.72 15.74
CA LEU A 305 -21.10 11.38 16.12
C LEU A 305 -21.66 10.91 17.48
N ASP A 306 -22.00 11.83 18.36
CA ASP A 306 -22.62 11.62 19.68
C ASP A 306 -24.14 11.36 19.61
N LYS A 307 -24.76 11.55 18.45
CA LYS A 307 -26.21 11.36 18.24
C LYS A 307 -26.50 10.09 17.45
N LYS A 308 -27.75 9.65 17.47
CA LYS A 308 -28.23 8.54 16.63
C LYS A 308 -28.30 8.99 15.17
N LEU A 309 -27.32 8.60 14.36
CA LEU A 309 -27.27 8.87 12.93
C LEU A 309 -27.96 7.77 12.12
N LEU A 310 -28.96 8.15 11.33
CA LEU A 310 -29.56 7.29 10.31
C LEU A 310 -29.08 7.72 8.93
N VAL A 311 -28.73 6.75 8.08
CA VAL A 311 -28.27 7.03 6.71
C VAL A 311 -29.29 7.83 5.92
N GLN A 312 -30.58 7.59 6.16
CA GLN A 312 -31.66 8.36 5.54
C GLN A 312 -31.60 9.85 5.94
N SER A 313 -31.42 10.16 7.22
CA SER A 313 -31.31 11.53 7.71
C SER A 313 -30.11 12.28 7.13
N ILE A 314 -29.00 11.58 6.88
CA ILE A 314 -27.81 12.15 6.22
C ILE A 314 -28.12 12.46 4.75
N ALA A 315 -28.81 11.56 4.05
CA ALA A 315 -29.23 11.78 2.67
C ALA A 315 -30.19 12.97 2.52
N ASP A 316 -31.15 13.07 3.44
CA ASP A 316 -32.12 14.18 3.50
C ASP A 316 -31.40 15.51 3.73
N HIS A 317 -30.45 15.56 4.69
CA HIS A 317 -29.60 16.74 4.94
C HIS A 317 -28.81 17.15 3.69
N CYS A 318 -28.33 16.17 2.93
CA CYS A 318 -27.56 16.38 1.71
C CYS A 318 -28.42 16.69 0.48
N ARG A 319 -29.75 16.61 0.58
CA ARG A 319 -30.71 16.80 -0.53
C ARG A 319 -30.44 15.86 -1.72
N VAL A 320 -30.09 14.61 -1.44
CA VAL A 320 -29.86 13.56 -2.44
C VAL A 320 -30.59 12.29 -2.04
N SER A 321 -30.88 11.42 -3.01
CA SER A 321 -31.44 10.11 -2.66
C SER A 321 -30.44 9.29 -1.83
N ARG A 322 -30.95 8.46 -0.92
CA ARG A 322 -30.12 7.55 -0.11
C ARG A 322 -29.20 6.70 -0.97
N ARG A 323 -29.71 6.16 -2.09
CA ARG A 323 -28.93 5.35 -3.03
C ARG A 323 -27.78 6.16 -3.65
N THR A 324 -28.05 7.39 -4.09
CA THR A 324 -27.03 8.27 -4.65
C THR A 324 -25.94 8.58 -3.62
N LEU A 325 -26.33 8.85 -2.37
CA LEU A 325 -25.38 9.10 -1.30
C LEU A 325 -24.56 7.85 -0.98
N GLU A 326 -25.17 6.69 -0.78
CA GLU A 326 -24.47 5.45 -0.47
C GLU A 326 -23.46 5.05 -1.56
N VAL A 327 -23.84 5.16 -2.83
CA VAL A 327 -22.94 4.87 -3.96
C VAL A 327 -21.77 5.86 -4.00
N SER A 328 -22.06 7.16 -3.92
CA SER A 328 -21.03 8.20 -4.05
C SER A 328 -20.12 8.26 -2.82
N PHE A 329 -20.66 8.01 -1.64
CA PHE A 329 -19.92 7.94 -0.39
C PHE A 329 -19.02 6.70 -0.37
N ARG A 330 -19.54 5.52 -0.79
CA ARG A 330 -18.71 4.32 -0.95
C ARG A 330 -17.64 4.52 -2.02
N HIS A 331 -17.92 5.27 -3.07
CA HIS A 331 -16.94 5.62 -4.08
C HIS A 331 -15.85 6.56 -3.54
N SER A 332 -16.22 7.59 -2.75
CA SER A 332 -15.26 8.54 -2.16
C SER A 332 -14.46 7.96 -0.99
N ARG A 333 -15.11 7.18 -0.11
CA ARG A 333 -14.54 6.68 1.16
C ARG A 333 -14.24 5.20 1.18
N SER A 334 -14.57 4.46 0.11
CA SER A 334 -14.36 3.00 -0.03
C SER A 334 -14.93 2.15 1.11
N CYS A 335 -15.85 2.73 1.88
CA CYS A 335 -16.58 2.08 2.96
C CYS A 335 -18.04 2.54 2.91
N SER A 336 -18.92 1.79 3.56
CA SER A 336 -20.28 2.27 3.78
C SER A 336 -20.32 3.42 4.77
N ILE A 337 -21.36 4.26 4.68
CA ILE A 337 -21.61 5.34 5.64
C ILE A 337 -21.66 4.82 7.08
N GLY A 338 -22.27 3.64 7.29
CA GLY A 338 -22.33 3.01 8.62
C GLY A 338 -20.98 2.53 9.13
N GLU A 339 -20.10 2.03 8.26
CA GLU A 339 -18.71 1.72 8.61
C GLU A 339 -17.94 2.97 8.99
N TYR A 340 -18.05 4.04 8.22
CA TYR A 340 -17.40 5.31 8.51
C TYR A 340 -17.83 5.86 9.88
N ILE A 341 -19.13 5.96 10.15
CA ILE A 341 -19.67 6.42 11.45
C ILE A 341 -19.09 5.59 12.60
N ARG A 342 -19.04 4.26 12.45
CA ARG A 342 -18.50 3.36 13.48
C ARG A 342 -17.01 3.59 13.71
N GLN A 343 -16.21 3.72 12.64
CA GLN A 343 -14.77 3.99 12.74
C GLN A 343 -14.51 5.36 13.38
N SER A 344 -15.19 6.41 12.94
CA SER A 344 -15.07 7.76 13.51
C SER A 344 -15.44 7.79 14.99
N ARG A 345 -16.49 7.06 15.41
CA ARG A 345 -16.83 6.92 16.83
C ARG A 345 -15.74 6.22 17.64
N ILE A 346 -15.19 5.13 17.13
CA ILE A 346 -14.10 4.41 17.81
C ILE A 346 -12.84 5.28 17.90
N HIS A 347 -12.56 6.10 16.89
CA HIS A 347 -11.47 7.07 16.92
C HIS A 347 -11.67 8.12 18.01
N LEU A 348 -12.83 8.79 18.03
CA LEU A 348 -13.19 9.76 19.05
C LEU A 348 -13.23 9.16 20.46
N ALA A 349 -13.61 7.88 20.58
CA ALA A 349 -13.55 7.15 21.85
C ALA A 349 -12.11 6.98 22.35
N ALA A 350 -11.19 6.60 21.47
CA ALA A 350 -9.78 6.42 21.82
C ALA A 350 -9.15 7.74 22.29
N GLU A 351 -9.46 8.85 21.61
CA GLU A 351 -9.04 10.18 22.03
C GLU A 351 -9.63 10.54 23.40
N SER A 352 -10.95 10.40 23.56
CA SER A 352 -11.65 10.72 24.82
C SER A 352 -11.14 9.92 26.02
N LEU A 353 -10.75 8.65 25.80
CA LEU A 353 -10.20 7.78 26.84
C LEU A 353 -8.83 8.25 27.37
N LEU A 354 -8.10 9.04 26.57
CA LEU A 354 -6.79 9.57 26.92
C LEU A 354 -6.88 11.02 27.43
N THR A 355 -7.83 11.80 26.93
CA THR A 355 -7.94 13.25 27.21
C THR A 355 -8.96 13.60 28.30
N THR A 356 -9.76 12.64 28.77
CA THR A 356 -10.80 12.88 29.79
C THR A 356 -10.76 11.85 30.92
N ASP A 357 -11.37 12.18 32.06
CA ASP A 357 -11.57 11.28 33.20
C ASP A 357 -12.87 10.46 33.09
N GLN A 358 -13.51 10.46 31.92
CA GLN A 358 -14.73 9.69 31.71
C GLN A 358 -14.43 8.19 31.68
N SER A 359 -15.28 7.41 32.35
CA SER A 359 -15.22 5.95 32.28
C SER A 359 -15.51 5.43 30.87
N ILE A 360 -15.00 4.24 30.57
CA ILE A 360 -15.27 3.53 29.30
C ILE A 360 -16.78 3.41 29.04
N GLY A 361 -17.58 3.17 30.08
CA GLY A 361 -19.04 3.10 29.99
C GLY A 361 -19.67 4.43 29.59
N GLN A 362 -19.25 5.54 30.20
CA GLN A 362 -19.76 6.87 29.87
C GLN A 362 -19.41 7.27 28.42
N ILE A 363 -18.18 7.00 27.96
CA ILE A 363 -17.74 7.28 26.60
C ILE A 363 -18.53 6.43 25.59
N SER A 364 -18.67 5.13 25.86
CA SER A 364 -19.46 4.21 25.03
C SER A 364 -20.91 4.70 24.86
N SER A 365 -21.58 5.03 25.97
CA SER A 365 -22.97 5.50 25.94
C SER A 365 -23.11 6.84 25.22
N ARG A 366 -22.19 7.78 25.46
CA ARG A 366 -22.17 9.10 24.80
C ARG A 366 -22.03 8.99 23.28
N LEU A 367 -21.27 8.01 22.79
CA LEU A 367 -21.06 7.79 21.35
C LEU A 367 -22.17 6.92 20.71
N GLY A 368 -23.28 6.72 21.41
CA GLY A 368 -24.47 6.06 20.87
C GLY A 368 -24.36 4.54 20.74
N TYR A 369 -23.46 3.88 21.50
CA TYR A 369 -23.44 2.43 21.58
C TYR A 369 -24.53 1.92 22.54
N SER A 370 -25.29 0.91 22.09
CA SER A 370 -26.35 0.28 22.89
C SER A 370 -25.82 -0.65 23.98
N SER A 371 -24.57 -1.12 23.87
CA SER A 371 -23.93 -1.92 24.90
C SER A 371 -22.41 -1.75 24.90
N LEU A 372 -21.83 -1.88 26.08
CA LEU A 372 -20.37 -1.93 26.30
C LEU A 372 -19.70 -3.09 25.56
N SER A 373 -20.40 -4.21 25.38
CA SER A 373 -19.89 -5.38 24.66
C SER A 373 -19.71 -5.10 23.18
N THR A 374 -20.69 -4.43 22.54
CA THR A 374 -20.59 -4.01 21.14
C THR A 374 -19.46 -3.00 20.97
N PHE A 375 -19.39 -2.01 21.86
CA PHE A 375 -18.31 -1.03 21.87
C PHE A 375 -16.93 -1.68 21.98
N SER A 376 -16.74 -2.57 22.96
CA SER A 376 -15.45 -3.23 23.20
C SER A 376 -15.03 -4.12 22.02
N ARG A 377 -15.99 -4.80 21.38
CA ARG A 377 -15.74 -5.60 20.17
C ARG A 377 -15.30 -4.72 19.00
N ASP A 378 -16.02 -3.63 18.74
CA ASP A 378 -15.69 -2.72 17.64
C ASP A 378 -14.35 -2.00 17.90
N PHE A 379 -14.08 -1.61 19.15
CA PHE A 379 -12.82 -1.00 19.56
C PHE A 379 -11.65 -1.97 19.39
N SER A 380 -11.79 -3.21 19.89
CA SER A 380 -10.75 -4.24 19.77
C SER A 380 -10.56 -4.69 18.32
N GLY A 381 -11.65 -4.72 17.53
CA GLY A 381 -11.57 -5.01 16.10
C GLY A 381 -10.83 -3.93 15.32
N HIS A 382 -10.84 -2.68 15.79
CA HIS A 382 -10.15 -1.55 15.15
C HIS A 382 -8.70 -1.41 15.63
N TYR A 383 -8.46 -1.42 16.95
CA TYR A 383 -7.14 -1.16 17.56
C TYR A 383 -6.36 -2.42 17.94
N GLY A 384 -6.92 -3.61 17.74
CA GLY A 384 -6.29 -4.89 18.08
C GLY A 384 -6.24 -5.21 19.58
N ILE A 385 -6.59 -4.27 20.46
CA ILE A 385 -6.61 -4.43 21.91
C ILE A 385 -7.89 -3.82 22.53
N PRO A 386 -8.35 -4.33 23.70
CA PRO A 386 -9.54 -3.81 24.35
C PRO A 386 -9.32 -2.39 24.92
N PRO A 387 -10.40 -1.59 25.09
CA PRO A 387 -10.31 -0.20 25.56
C PRO A 387 -9.54 -0.02 26.87
N SER A 388 -9.70 -0.94 27.82
CA SER A 388 -8.99 -0.89 29.11
C SER A 388 -7.48 -1.13 28.98
N ALA A 389 -7.07 -2.01 28.05
CA ALA A 389 -5.67 -2.23 27.73
C ALA A 389 -5.08 -1.04 26.97
N TRP A 390 -5.85 -0.43 26.07
CA TRP A 390 -5.47 0.79 25.35
C TRP A 390 -5.11 1.94 26.30
N VAL A 391 -5.96 2.23 27.28
CA VAL A 391 -5.69 3.27 28.29
C VAL A 391 -4.45 2.94 29.11
N ARG A 392 -4.30 1.68 29.55
CA ARG A 392 -3.14 1.26 30.35
C ARG A 392 -1.83 1.42 29.57
N HIS A 393 -1.82 1.04 28.30
CA HIS A 393 -0.64 1.14 27.46
C HIS A 393 -0.17 2.59 27.27
N HIS A 394 -1.10 3.51 27.03
CA HIS A 394 -0.78 4.92 26.73
C HIS A 394 -0.60 5.82 27.95
N ARG A 395 -0.90 5.34 29.18
CA ARG A 395 -0.61 6.06 30.43
C ARG A 395 0.73 5.63 31.08
N LEU A 396 1.41 4.62 30.54
CA LEU A 396 2.68 4.07 31.04
C LEU A 396 3.91 4.47 30.20
N THR A 397 3.70 5.32 29.20
CA THR A 397 4.68 5.98 28.33
C THR A 397 4.44 7.47 28.45
#